data_AF-A0A0F8X7P4-F1
#
_entry.id   AF-A0A0F8X7P4-F1
#
_cell.length_a   1.000
_cell.length_b   1.000
_cell.length_c   1.000
_cell.angle_alpha   90.00
_cell.angle_beta   90.00
_cell.angle_gamma   90.00
#
_symmetry.space_group_name_H-M   'P 1'
#
loop_
_entity.id
_entity.type
_entity.pdbx_description
1 polymer ?
#
loop_
_entity_poly.entity_id
_entity_poly.type
_entity_poly.pdbx_seq_one_letter_code
_entity_poly.pdbx_strand_id
1 'polypeptide(L)'
;MSYTVTASPNIFDRIYEMWNMNDIALSNESKEIHKESERSAVHYFVPISRQEADCLIKFQELKSRWEVDTAILSSITEIAMHPAYQQIIGMGRNTIPLILAELKERPGHWFWALKSITGEDPVLPEQRGRIKEMTKAWLNWGRDKGYI
;
A
#
# COMPACT_ATOMS: atom_id res chain seq x y z
N MET A 1 23.45 20.94 9.35
CA MET A 1 22.69 20.96 8.09
C MET A 1 21.72 19.80 8.15
N SER A 2 20.46 20.07 8.46
CA SER A 2 19.45 19.06 8.72
C SER A 2 18.71 18.76 7.43
N TYR A 3 18.79 17.52 6.95
CA TYR A 3 17.97 17.04 5.83
C TYR A 3 16.60 16.65 6.38
N THR A 4 15.55 17.37 5.99
CA THR A 4 14.17 16.95 6.23
C THR A 4 13.78 15.93 5.16
N VAL A 5 13.54 14.69 5.59
CA VAL A 5 12.89 13.64 4.80
C VAL A 5 11.47 14.10 4.48
N THR A 6 11.21 14.44 3.22
CA THR A 6 9.85 14.71 2.74
C THR A 6 9.12 13.38 2.59
N ALA A 7 8.20 13.10 3.50
CA ALA A 7 7.22 12.04 3.33
C ALA A 7 6.42 12.29 2.04
N SER A 8 6.18 11.23 1.26
CA SER A 8 5.43 11.31 0.01
C SER A 8 4.02 11.85 0.30
N PRO A 9 3.55 12.94 -0.35
CA PRO A 9 2.25 13.53 -0.03
C PRO A 9 1.12 12.56 -0.34
N ASN A 10 0.13 12.52 0.54
CA ASN A 10 -1.13 11.80 0.33
C ASN A 10 -1.75 12.24 -1.01
N ILE A 11 -2.44 11.35 -1.72
CA ILE A 11 -3.11 11.67 -2.98
C ILE A 11 -4.07 12.87 -2.82
N PHE A 12 -4.67 13.03 -1.64
CA PHE A 12 -5.48 14.20 -1.30
C PHE A 12 -4.68 15.51 -1.24
N ASP A 13 -3.45 15.49 -0.74
CA ASP A 13 -2.57 16.67 -0.70
C ASP A 13 -2.14 17.08 -2.11
N ARG A 14 -1.85 16.09 -2.99
CA ARG A 14 -1.54 16.38 -4.39
C ARG A 14 -2.73 16.95 -5.15
N ILE A 15 -3.94 16.44 -4.89
CA ILE A 15 -5.16 16.97 -5.48
C ILE A 15 -5.37 18.41 -5.00
N TYR A 16 -5.19 18.68 -3.71
CA TYR A 16 -5.33 20.03 -3.15
C TYR A 16 -4.28 21.01 -3.73
N GLU A 17 -3.00 20.64 -3.78
CA GLU A 17 -1.95 21.47 -4.39
C GLU A 17 -2.18 21.72 -5.88
N MET A 18 -2.69 20.73 -6.62
CA MET A 18 -2.99 20.87 -8.04
C MET A 18 -4.21 21.77 -8.30
N TRP A 19 -5.17 21.79 -7.37
CA TRP A 19 -6.36 22.65 -7.44
C TRP A 19 -6.10 24.06 -6.90
N ASN A 20 -5.09 24.23 -6.04
CA ASN A 20 -4.72 25.51 -5.42
C ASN A 20 -3.68 26.32 -6.22
N MET A 21 -3.37 25.91 -7.45
CA MET A 21 -2.68 26.76 -8.44
C MET A 21 -3.61 27.91 -8.80
N ASN A 22 -3.46 29.01 -8.06
CA ASN A 22 -4.18 30.27 -8.17
C ASN A 22 -4.67 30.57 -9.59
N ASP A 23 -5.95 30.91 -9.64
CA ASP A 23 -6.77 31.42 -10.74
C ASP A 23 -6.07 32.51 -11.61
N ILE A 24 -5.05 32.11 -12.39
CA ILE A 24 -4.31 32.98 -13.33
C ILE A 24 -4.97 33.05 -14.72
N ALA A 25 -6.15 32.44 -14.88
CA ALA A 25 -6.89 32.39 -16.14
C ALA A 25 -7.58 33.74 -16.44
N LEU A 26 -6.86 34.64 -17.12
CA LEU A 26 -7.35 35.98 -17.47
C LEU A 26 -8.32 36.01 -18.67
N SER A 27 -8.47 34.93 -19.46
CA SER A 27 -9.35 34.86 -20.63
C SER A 27 -10.43 33.77 -20.53
N ASN A 28 -11.50 33.89 -21.34
CA ASN A 28 -12.61 32.93 -21.36
C ASN A 28 -12.19 31.54 -21.85
N GLU A 29 -11.25 31.50 -22.80
CA GLU A 29 -10.67 30.28 -23.34
C GLU A 29 -9.84 29.54 -22.27
N SER A 30 -9.10 30.26 -21.42
CA SER A 30 -8.38 29.67 -20.30
C SER A 30 -9.30 29.05 -19.25
N LYS A 31 -10.47 29.67 -19.01
CA LYS A 31 -11.49 29.13 -18.07
C LYS A 31 -12.12 27.83 -18.59
N GLU A 32 -12.40 27.74 -19.89
CA GLU A 32 -12.92 26.51 -20.50
C GLU A 32 -11.88 25.39 -20.49
N ILE A 33 -10.60 25.69 -20.75
CA ILE A 33 -9.52 24.71 -20.64
C ILE A 33 -9.36 24.24 -19.19
N HIS A 34 -9.44 25.15 -18.22
CA HIS A 34 -9.37 24.80 -16.80
C HIS A 34 -10.52 23.86 -16.41
N LYS A 35 -11.76 24.18 -16.79
CA LYS A 35 -12.95 23.37 -16.52
C LYS A 35 -12.88 21.98 -17.16
N GLU A 36 -12.37 21.88 -18.38
CA GLU A 36 -12.19 20.57 -19.04
C GLU A 36 -11.04 19.76 -18.41
N SER A 37 -9.99 20.43 -17.94
CA SER A 37 -8.91 19.82 -17.16
C SER A 37 -9.39 19.31 -15.81
N GLU A 38 -10.23 20.06 -15.10
CA GLU A 38 -10.90 19.62 -13.87
C GLU A 38 -11.77 18.39 -14.11
N ARG A 39 -12.58 18.41 -15.19
CA ARG A 39 -13.46 17.30 -15.55
C ARG A 39 -12.68 16.03 -15.88
N SER A 40 -11.58 16.16 -16.62
CA SER A 40 -10.67 15.06 -16.96
C SER A 40 -9.95 14.51 -15.73
N ALA A 41 -9.48 15.40 -14.84
CA ALA A 41 -8.89 15.00 -13.56
C ALA A 41 -9.90 14.21 -12.71
N VAL A 42 -11.13 14.71 -12.52
CA VAL A 42 -12.17 14.00 -11.77
C VAL A 42 -12.49 12.64 -12.40
N HIS A 43 -12.60 12.56 -13.74
CA HIS A 43 -12.83 11.28 -14.44
C HIS A 43 -11.71 10.27 -14.24
N TYR A 44 -10.48 10.73 -14.06
CA TYR A 44 -9.30 9.89 -13.82
C TYR A 44 -9.16 9.49 -12.34
N PHE A 45 -9.36 10.41 -11.39
CA PHE A 45 -9.11 10.19 -9.96
C PHE A 45 -10.23 9.42 -9.23
N VAL A 46 -11.49 9.57 -9.64
CA VAL A 46 -12.63 8.85 -9.02
C VAL A 46 -12.54 7.32 -9.16
N PRO A 47 -12.26 6.74 -10.33
CA PRO A 47 -12.13 5.27 -10.44
C PRO A 47 -10.90 4.72 -9.71
N ILE A 48 -9.79 5.46 -9.66
CA ILE A 48 -8.56 5.03 -8.96
C ILE A 48 -8.80 4.94 -7.45
N SER A 49 -9.41 5.97 -6.86
CA SER A 49 -9.73 5.96 -5.43
C SER A 49 -10.75 4.88 -5.05
N ARG A 50 -11.70 4.57 -5.95
CA ARG A 50 -12.61 3.43 -5.77
C ARG A 50 -11.88 2.09 -5.81
N GLN A 51 -10.97 1.90 -6.77
CA GLN A 51 -10.21 0.64 -6.88
C GLN A 51 -9.31 0.40 -5.65
N GLU A 52 -8.68 1.45 -5.12
CA GLU A 52 -7.89 1.39 -3.89
C GLU A 52 -8.78 1.06 -2.68
N ALA A 53 -9.94 1.68 -2.57
CA ALA A 53 -10.92 1.40 -1.52
C ALA A 53 -11.43 -0.05 -1.57
N ASP A 54 -11.79 -0.55 -2.76
CA ASP A 54 -12.24 -1.93 -2.95
C ASP A 54 -11.14 -2.94 -2.59
N CYS A 55 -9.89 -2.63 -2.95
CA CYS A 55 -8.72 -3.43 -2.57
C CYS A 55 -8.56 -3.48 -1.04
N LEU A 56 -8.64 -2.33 -0.37
CA LEU A 56 -8.54 -2.23 1.08
C LEU A 56 -9.66 -3.00 1.79
N ILE A 57 -10.91 -2.85 1.35
CA ILE A 57 -12.07 -3.55 1.92
C ILE A 57 -11.86 -5.05 1.82
N LYS A 58 -11.55 -5.56 0.60
CA LYS A 58 -11.31 -6.99 0.38
C LYS A 58 -10.13 -7.51 1.21
N PHE A 59 -9.05 -6.74 1.32
CA PHE A 59 -7.91 -7.10 2.16
C PHE A 59 -8.31 -7.25 3.62
N GLN A 60 -9.05 -6.28 4.18
CA GLN A 60 -9.48 -6.32 5.57
C GLN A 60 -10.44 -7.48 5.86
N GLU A 61 -11.38 -7.77 4.96
CA GLU A 61 -12.28 -8.91 5.08
C GLU A 61 -11.52 -10.25 5.11
N LEU A 62 -10.58 -10.44 4.17
CA LEU A 62 -9.77 -11.65 4.10
C LEU A 62 -8.83 -11.78 5.30
N LYS A 63 -8.19 -10.68 5.70
CA LYS A 63 -7.33 -10.64 6.87
C LYS A 63 -8.10 -11.01 8.12
N SER A 64 -9.25 -10.38 8.37
CA SER A 64 -10.06 -10.65 9.55
C SER A 64 -10.49 -12.12 9.61
N ARG A 65 -10.90 -12.71 8.47
CA ARG A 65 -11.24 -14.13 8.40
C ARG A 65 -10.03 -15.01 8.70
N TRP A 66 -8.90 -14.74 8.06
CA TRP A 66 -7.66 -15.48 8.28
C TRP A 66 -7.23 -15.44 9.75
N GLU A 67 -7.27 -14.28 10.40
CA GLU A 67 -6.89 -14.14 11.81
C GLU A 67 -7.79 -14.95 12.74
N VAL A 68 -9.12 -14.95 12.50
CA VAL A 68 -10.08 -15.73 13.29
C VAL A 68 -9.84 -17.23 13.09
N ASP A 69 -9.75 -17.67 11.84
CA ASP A 69 -9.68 -19.10 11.50
C ASP A 69 -8.32 -19.72 11.88
N THR A 70 -7.25 -18.91 11.96
CA THR A 70 -5.90 -19.37 12.26
C THR A 70 -5.43 -19.13 13.69
N ALA A 71 -6.23 -18.43 14.52
CA ALA A 71 -5.84 -18.05 15.89
C ALA A 71 -5.39 -19.22 16.78
N ILE A 72 -5.96 -20.41 16.59
CA ILE A 72 -5.68 -21.61 17.40
C ILE A 72 -4.75 -22.62 16.70
N LEU A 73 -4.35 -22.34 15.47
CA LEU A 73 -3.51 -23.26 14.70
C LEU A 73 -2.06 -23.13 15.15
N SER A 74 -1.40 -24.28 15.33
CA SER A 74 0.03 -24.35 15.65
C SER A 74 0.91 -24.65 14.43
N SER A 75 0.30 -25.00 13.29
CA SER A 75 1.00 -25.33 12.05
C SER A 75 1.18 -24.10 11.18
N ILE A 76 2.42 -23.66 10.99
CA ILE A 76 2.77 -22.56 10.08
C ILE A 76 2.29 -22.86 8.65
N THR A 77 2.34 -24.13 8.24
CA THR A 77 1.88 -24.57 6.92
C THR A 77 0.37 -24.38 6.77
N GLU A 78 -0.43 -24.75 7.76
CA GLU A 78 -1.89 -24.57 7.71
C GLU A 78 -2.26 -23.09 7.71
N ILE A 79 -1.59 -22.29 8.55
CA ILE A 79 -1.78 -20.83 8.61
C ILE A 79 -1.51 -20.19 7.25
N ALA A 80 -0.43 -20.58 6.58
CA ALA A 80 -0.06 -20.04 5.28
C ALA A 80 -0.89 -20.59 4.13
N MET A 81 -1.35 -21.84 4.19
CA MET A 81 -2.21 -22.44 3.17
C MET A 81 -3.67 -22.05 3.30
N HIS A 82 -4.04 -21.30 4.35
CA HIS A 82 -5.40 -20.86 4.57
C HIS A 82 -5.96 -20.11 3.34
N PRO A 83 -7.18 -20.43 2.86
CA PRO A 83 -7.72 -19.86 1.62
C PRO A 83 -7.76 -18.32 1.60
N ALA A 84 -8.06 -17.70 2.74
CA ALA A 84 -8.09 -16.23 2.82
C ALA A 84 -6.69 -15.61 2.68
N TYR A 85 -5.66 -16.24 3.23
CA TYR A 85 -4.28 -15.80 3.10
C TYR A 85 -3.76 -15.96 1.66
N GLN A 86 -4.09 -17.09 1.02
CA GLN A 86 -3.78 -17.31 -0.39
C GLN A 86 -4.48 -16.30 -1.31
N GLN A 87 -5.71 -15.90 -0.99
CA GLN A 87 -6.40 -14.83 -1.71
C GLN A 87 -5.73 -13.47 -1.54
N ILE A 88 -5.22 -13.13 -0.35
CA ILE A 88 -4.45 -11.91 -0.13
C ILE A 88 -3.19 -11.88 -1.00
N ILE A 89 -2.48 -13.02 -1.11
CA ILE A 89 -1.34 -13.17 -2.02
C ILE A 89 -1.81 -13.00 -3.48
N GLY A 90 -2.93 -13.64 -3.84
CA GLY A 90 -3.51 -13.56 -5.18
C GLY A 90 -4.01 -12.16 -5.60
N MET A 91 -4.23 -11.25 -4.66
CA MET A 91 -4.52 -9.84 -4.96
C MET A 91 -3.30 -9.08 -5.52
N GLY A 92 -2.09 -9.62 -5.34
CA GLY A 92 -0.88 -9.14 -6.03
C GLY A 92 -0.35 -7.80 -5.52
N ARG A 93 0.28 -7.01 -6.42
CA ARG A 93 1.08 -5.84 -6.02
C ARG A 93 0.32 -4.76 -5.27
N ASN A 94 -0.98 -4.61 -5.53
CA ASN A 94 -1.81 -3.59 -4.88
C ASN A 94 -1.97 -3.81 -3.37
N THR A 95 -1.69 -5.02 -2.85
CA THR A 95 -1.74 -5.29 -1.41
C THR A 95 -0.41 -5.04 -0.70
N ILE A 96 0.69 -4.77 -1.42
CA ILE A 96 2.00 -4.54 -0.79
C ILE A 96 1.95 -3.41 0.25
N PRO A 97 1.41 -2.20 -0.04
CA PRO A 97 1.30 -1.15 0.97
C PRO A 97 0.49 -1.58 2.21
N LEU A 98 -0.59 -2.33 2.00
CA LEU A 98 -1.46 -2.82 3.06
C LEU A 98 -0.73 -3.84 3.95
N ILE A 99 -0.03 -4.79 3.34
CA ILE A 99 0.76 -5.80 4.06
C ILE A 99 1.93 -5.14 4.81
N LEU A 100 2.59 -4.13 4.23
CA LEU A 100 3.66 -3.38 4.90
C LEU A 100 3.13 -2.56 6.10
N ALA A 101 1.89 -2.05 6.02
CA ALA A 101 1.24 -1.42 7.17
C ALA A 101 0.97 -2.45 8.29
N GLU A 102 0.44 -3.63 7.95
CA GLU A 102 0.20 -4.72 8.90
C GLU A 102 1.50 -5.29 9.49
N LEU A 103 2.59 -5.28 8.72
CA LEU A 103 3.89 -5.76 9.15
C LEU A 103 4.43 -4.99 10.37
N LYS A 104 4.05 -3.71 10.52
CA LYS A 104 4.44 -2.89 11.67
C LYS A 104 3.83 -3.41 12.97
N GLU A 105 2.63 -3.98 12.90
CA GLU A 105 1.86 -4.46 14.05
C GLU A 105 2.09 -5.96 14.29
N ARG A 106 2.06 -6.78 13.23
CA ARG A 106 2.07 -8.26 13.31
C ARG A 106 3.00 -8.90 12.28
N PRO A 107 4.33 -8.82 12.45
CA PRO A 107 5.30 -9.08 11.37
C PRO A 107 5.39 -10.51 10.84
N GLY A 108 5.05 -11.53 11.65
CA GLY A 108 5.48 -12.92 11.41
C GLY A 108 5.08 -13.53 10.07
N HIS A 109 3.78 -13.59 9.76
CA HIS A 109 3.30 -14.29 8.57
C HIS A 109 3.52 -13.48 7.29
N TRP A 110 3.42 -12.15 7.39
CA TRP A 110 3.48 -11.24 6.25
C TRP A 110 4.79 -11.27 5.47
N PHE A 111 5.91 -11.70 6.06
CA PHE A 111 7.17 -11.90 5.33
C PHE A 111 7.00 -12.86 4.15
N TRP A 112 6.23 -13.94 4.33
CA TRP A 112 5.95 -14.87 3.24
C TRP A 112 5.09 -14.19 2.18
N ALA A 113 3.99 -13.53 2.57
CA ALA A 113 3.13 -12.84 1.59
C ALA A 113 3.93 -11.85 0.74
N LEU A 114 4.77 -11.01 1.37
CA LEU A 114 5.62 -10.04 0.67
C LEU A 114 6.58 -10.74 -0.30
N LYS A 115 7.27 -11.79 0.13
CA LYS A 115 8.17 -12.56 -0.74
C LYS A 115 7.45 -13.19 -1.93
N SER A 116 6.26 -13.78 -1.70
CA SER A 116 5.46 -14.39 -2.76
C SER A 116 4.96 -13.39 -3.78
N ILE A 117 4.54 -12.20 -3.35
CA ILE A 117 3.99 -11.17 -4.23
C ILE A 117 5.11 -10.45 -5.00
N THR A 118 6.23 -10.15 -4.33
CA THR A 118 7.30 -9.32 -4.89
C THR A 118 8.34 -10.12 -5.66
N GLY A 119 8.53 -11.39 -5.31
CA GLY A 119 9.66 -12.20 -5.77
C GLY A 119 11.01 -11.76 -5.20
N GLU A 120 11.03 -10.80 -4.28
CA GLU A 120 12.24 -10.24 -3.66
C GLU A 120 12.37 -10.72 -2.20
N ASP A 121 13.60 -10.66 -1.67
CA ASP A 121 13.88 -10.97 -0.26
C ASP A 121 14.97 -10.01 0.25
N PRO A 122 14.60 -8.87 0.86
CA PRO A 122 15.55 -7.89 1.38
C PRO A 122 16.21 -8.32 2.69
N VAL A 123 15.82 -9.47 3.26
CA VAL A 123 16.34 -9.97 4.53
C VAL A 123 17.68 -10.67 4.31
N LEU A 124 18.74 -10.12 4.90
CA LEU A 124 20.07 -10.71 4.86
C LEU A 124 20.10 -12.03 5.66
N PRO A 125 20.97 -13.00 5.30
CA PRO A 125 21.09 -14.26 6.02
C PRO A 125 21.27 -14.11 7.53
N GLU A 126 22.00 -13.09 7.97
CA GLU A 126 22.32 -12.82 9.38
C GLU A 126 21.12 -12.26 10.17
N GLN A 127 20.14 -11.71 9.47
CA GLN A 127 18.91 -11.14 10.03
C GLN A 127 17.80 -12.20 10.20
N ARG A 128 17.96 -13.38 9.59
CA ARG A 128 16.94 -14.44 9.61
C ARG A 128 16.68 -14.92 11.03
N GLY A 129 15.39 -15.04 11.37
CA GLY A 129 14.93 -15.37 12.73
C GLY A 129 14.87 -14.15 13.67
N ARG A 130 15.44 -13.00 13.29
CA ARG A 130 15.37 -11.76 14.07
C ARG A 130 14.22 -10.91 13.55
N ILE A 131 13.00 -11.19 14.04
CA ILE A 131 11.74 -10.58 13.58
C ILE A 131 11.83 -9.05 13.43
N LYS A 132 12.44 -8.35 14.41
CA LYS A 132 12.61 -6.90 14.37
C LYS A 132 13.50 -6.43 13.21
N GLU A 133 14.62 -7.12 12.96
CA GLU A 133 15.53 -6.80 11.85
C GLU A 133 14.89 -7.12 10.50
N MET A 134 14.21 -8.26 10.40
CA MET A 134 13.46 -8.65 9.20
C MET A 134 12.35 -7.63 8.85
N THR A 135 11.61 -7.17 9.87
CA THR A 135 10.59 -6.12 9.74
C THR A 135 11.21 -4.84 9.21
N LYS A 136 12.34 -4.41 9.79
CA LYS A 136 13.05 -3.21 9.35
C LYS A 136 13.54 -3.33 7.89
N ALA A 137 14.05 -4.50 7.49
CA ALA A 137 14.50 -4.74 6.13
C ALA A 137 13.36 -4.58 5.11
N TRP A 138 12.20 -5.20 5.39
CA TRP A 138 11.01 -5.08 4.54
C TRP A 138 10.41 -3.67 4.51
N LEU A 139 10.39 -2.96 5.64
CA LEU A 139 9.93 -1.57 5.69
C LEU A 139 10.87 -0.63 4.92
N ASN A 140 12.19 -0.83 5.03
CA ASN A 140 13.15 -0.06 4.25
C ASN A 140 12.99 -0.32 2.75
N TRP A 141 12.89 -1.59 2.37
CA TRP A 141 12.59 -1.98 0.99
C TRP A 141 11.29 -1.33 0.49
N GLY A 142 10.23 -1.31 1.31
CA GLY A 142 8.96 -0.68 0.98
C GLY A 142 9.11 0.81 0.70
N ARG A 143 9.92 1.52 1.51
CA ARG A 143 10.22 2.95 1.33
C ARG A 143 11.03 3.20 0.07
N ASP A 144 12.05 2.38 -0.18
CA ASP A 144 12.93 2.50 -1.35
C ASP A 144 12.16 2.27 -2.67
N LYS A 145 11.11 1.43 -2.64
CA LYS A 145 10.23 1.17 -3.78
C LYS A 145 9.02 2.12 -3.87
N GLY A 146 8.84 3.02 -2.89
CA GLY A 146 7.73 3.97 -2.86
C GLY A 146 6.36 3.40 -2.47
N TYR A 147 6.32 2.28 -1.74
CA TYR A 147 5.08 1.70 -1.21
C TYR A 147 4.64 2.30 0.13
N ILE A 148 5.57 2.93 0.87
CA ILE A 148 5.33 3.61 2.15
C ILE A 148 6.18 4.87 2.32
#